data_AF-A0A3B9J8Y2-F1
#
_entry.id   AF-A0A3B9J8Y2-F1
#
_cell.length_a   1.000
_cell.length_b   1.000
_cell.length_c   1.000
_cell.angle_alpha   90.00
_cell.angle_beta   90.00
_cell.angle_gamma   90.00
#
_symmetry.space_group_name_H-M   'P 1'
#
loop_
_entity.id
_entity.type
_entity.pdbx_description
1 polymer ?
#
loop_
_entity_poly.entity_id
_entity_poly.type
_entity_poly.pdbx_seq_one_letter_code
_entity_poly.pdbx_strand_id
1 'polypeptide(L)'
;MKKWSLPRNWGRFLLLGLGITLVIFFGLRVSRAFVHMRQMDFRPERTDSQDIRGWMTLAYISKAYHLPPRYLYDTLNIEAEGNERLSLAELNRRYYPDRDGYVLEQVRQA
;
A
#
# COMPACT_ATOMS: atom_id res chain seq x y z
N MET A 1 35.18 -7.81 -48.49
CA MET A 1 34.58 -8.17 -47.19
C MET A 1 34.87 -7.07 -46.18
N LYS A 2 33.86 -6.27 -45.80
CA LYS A 2 34.00 -5.06 -44.97
C LYS A 2 34.01 -5.45 -43.49
N LYS A 3 35.19 -5.62 -42.88
CA LYS A 3 35.34 -5.88 -41.44
C LYS A 3 34.98 -4.60 -40.67
N TRP A 4 33.78 -4.59 -40.10
CA TRP A 4 33.33 -3.52 -39.21
C TRP A 4 33.98 -3.72 -37.84
N SER A 5 35.08 -3.00 -37.56
CA SER A 5 35.71 -3.02 -36.25
C SER A 5 34.92 -2.10 -35.32
N LEU A 6 34.06 -2.71 -34.49
CA LEU A 6 33.37 -2.02 -33.39
C LEU A 6 34.44 -1.48 -32.41
N PRO A 7 34.52 -0.17 -32.16
CA PRO A 7 35.43 0.37 -31.15
C PRO A 7 35.21 -0.33 -29.80
N ARG A 8 36.30 -0.74 -29.14
CA ARG A 8 36.32 -1.52 -27.87
C ARG A 8 35.49 -0.91 -26.72
N ASN A 9 35.10 0.34 -26.86
CA ASN A 9 34.37 1.15 -25.90
C ASN A 9 32.85 0.98 -26.05
N TRP A 10 32.39 0.40 -27.15
CA TRP A 10 30.97 0.31 -27.52
C TRP A 10 30.19 -0.61 -26.59
N GLY A 11 30.81 -1.69 -26.12
CA GLY A 11 30.20 -2.55 -25.10
C GLY A 11 29.82 -1.78 -23.83
N ARG A 12 30.62 -0.78 -23.44
CA ARG A 12 30.32 0.07 -22.28
C ARG A 12 29.11 0.97 -22.52
N PHE A 13 29.03 1.59 -23.70
CA PHE A 13 27.88 2.42 -24.06
C PHE A 13 26.59 1.60 -24.21
N LEU A 14 26.69 0.36 -24.71
CA LEU A 14 25.57 -0.59 -24.77
C LEU A 14 25.07 -0.98 -23.38
N LEU A 15 25.98 -1.31 -22.45
CA LEU A 15 25.63 -1.65 -21.08
C LEU A 15 25.04 -0.45 -20.33
N LEU A 16 25.61 0.75 -20.50
CA LEU A 16 25.08 2.00 -19.93
C LEU A 16 23.68 2.30 -20.47
N GLY A 17 23.47 2.21 -21.79
CA GLY A 17 22.17 2.45 -22.41
C GLY A 17 21.11 1.44 -21.97
N LEU A 18 21.48 0.15 -21.86
CA LEU A 18 20.59 -0.91 -21.39
C LEU A 18 20.19 -0.69 -19.92
N GLY A 19 21.15 -0.33 -19.06
CA GLY A 19 20.91 -0.05 -17.64
C GLY A 19 19.96 1.14 -17.45
N ILE A 20 20.19 2.24 -18.16
CA ILE A 20 19.33 3.43 -18.12
C ILE A 20 17.91 3.09 -18.59
N THR A 21 17.79 2.32 -19.67
CA THR A 21 16.49 1.88 -20.20
C THR A 21 15.71 1.07 -19.17
N LEU A 22 16.37 0.12 -18.49
CA LEU A 22 15.77 -0.68 -17.43
C LEU A 22 15.35 0.19 -16.24
N VAL A 23 16.22 1.09 -15.76
CA VAL A 23 15.91 1.97 -14.62
C VAL A 23 14.74 2.90 -14.93
N ILE A 24 14.67 3.46 -16.13
CA ILE A 24 13.53 4.32 -16.54
C ILE A 24 12.26 3.48 -16.68
N PHE A 25 12.31 2.32 -17.34
CA PHE A 25 11.14 1.47 -17.55
C PHE A 25 10.58 0.94 -16.22
N PHE A 26 11.44 0.41 -15.36
CA PHE A 26 11.03 -0.10 -14.05
C PHE A 26 10.71 1.02 -13.06
N GLY A 27 11.48 2.11 -13.08
CA GLY A 27 11.25 3.29 -12.24
C GLY A 27 9.90 3.94 -12.53
N LEU A 28 9.54 4.12 -13.81
CA LEU A 28 8.23 4.64 -14.20
C LEU A 28 7.10 3.66 -13.88
N ARG A 29 7.31 2.35 -14.06
CA ARG A 29 6.29 1.33 -13.75
C ARG A 29 5.99 1.24 -12.25
N VAL A 30 7.03 1.23 -11.42
CA VAL A 30 6.91 1.18 -9.96
C VAL A 30 6.36 2.51 -9.43
N SER A 31 6.84 3.65 -9.95
CA SER A 31 6.34 4.96 -9.55
C SER A 31 4.88 5.15 -9.89
N ARG A 32 4.39 4.70 -11.07
CA ARG A 32 2.95 4.76 -11.38
C ARG A 32 2.11 3.89 -10.43
N ALA A 33 2.58 2.70 -10.06
CA ALA A 33 1.87 1.84 -9.11
C ALA A 33 1.84 2.45 -7.68
N PHE A 34 2.95 3.06 -7.24
CA PHE A 34 3.03 3.73 -5.93
C PHE A 34 2.33 5.09 -5.88
N VAL A 35 2.32 5.84 -6.98
CA VAL A 35 1.62 7.13 -7.09
C VAL A 35 0.12 6.92 -7.13
N HIS A 36 -0.39 5.84 -7.75
CA HIS A 36 -1.81 5.48 -7.64
C HIS A 36 -2.21 5.11 -6.21
N MET A 37 -1.33 4.49 -5.43
CA MET A 37 -1.57 4.25 -3.99
C MET A 37 -1.49 5.52 -3.14
N ARG A 38 -0.77 6.56 -3.58
CA ARG A 38 -0.72 7.87 -2.90
C ARG A 38 -1.82 8.84 -3.32
N GLN A 39 -2.53 8.56 -4.42
CA GLN A 39 -3.59 9.40 -4.99
C GLN A 39 -5.00 8.83 -4.76
N MET A 40 -5.17 7.80 -3.91
CA MET A 40 -6.48 7.60 -3.28
C MET A 40 -6.67 8.75 -2.30
N ASP A 41 -7.15 9.86 -2.87
CA ASP A 41 -7.52 11.09 -2.22
C ASP A 41 -8.32 10.79 -0.95
N PHE A 42 -7.73 11.10 0.20
CA PHE A 42 -8.48 11.44 1.39
C PHE A 42 -9.25 12.73 1.09
N ARG A 43 -10.34 12.63 0.33
CA ARG A 43 -11.33 13.69 0.20
C ARG A 43 -12.15 13.68 1.50
N PRO A 44 -11.98 14.66 2.39
CA PRO A 44 -12.67 14.67 3.68
C PRO A 44 -14.18 14.96 3.56
N GLU A 45 -14.69 15.20 2.34
CA GLU A 45 -16.09 15.60 2.11
C GLU A 45 -17.03 14.43 1.77
N ARG A 46 -16.52 13.23 1.54
CA ARG A 46 -17.32 11.99 1.35
C ARG A 46 -16.59 10.80 1.92
N THR A 47 -16.39 10.76 3.24
CA THR A 47 -15.87 9.56 3.89
C THR A 47 -17.04 8.63 4.19
N ASP A 48 -17.53 7.97 3.15
CA ASP A 48 -18.54 6.92 3.28
C ASP A 48 -17.88 5.70 3.94
N SER A 49 -18.46 5.15 5.01
CA SER A 49 -17.88 4.02 5.73
C SER A 49 -17.71 2.78 4.84
N GLN A 50 -18.39 2.74 3.68
CA GLN A 50 -18.20 1.71 2.67
C GLN A 50 -16.81 1.72 1.98
N ASP A 51 -16.07 2.85 2.04
CA ASP A 51 -14.73 2.94 1.48
C ASP A 51 -13.66 2.26 2.37
N ILE A 52 -14.02 1.84 3.58
CA ILE A 52 -13.14 1.05 4.44
C ILE A 52 -12.96 -0.35 3.82
N ARG A 53 -11.70 -0.73 3.64
CA ARG A 53 -11.27 -1.98 3.00
C ARG A 53 -10.43 -2.80 3.98
N GLY A 54 -10.48 -4.13 3.86
CA GLY A 54 -9.77 -5.07 4.74
C GLY A 54 -8.24 -4.94 4.76
N TRP A 55 -7.62 -4.32 3.74
CA TRP A 55 -6.17 -4.09 3.69
C TRP A 55 -5.72 -2.88 4.53
N MET A 56 -6.65 -2.00 4.95
CA MET A 56 -6.32 -0.79 5.71
C MET A 56 -5.95 -1.12 7.15
N THR A 57 -5.13 -0.29 7.79
CA THR A 57 -4.80 -0.41 9.22
C THR A 57 -5.70 0.51 10.05
N LEU A 58 -5.87 0.19 11.34
CA LEU A 58 -6.63 1.06 12.26
C LEU A 58 -6.02 2.45 12.37
N ALA A 59 -4.68 2.56 12.38
CA ALA A 59 -3.99 3.85 12.37
C ALA A 59 -4.26 4.69 11.09
N TYR A 60 -4.36 4.03 9.93
CA TYR A 60 -4.75 4.69 8.69
C TYR A 60 -6.17 5.22 8.77
N ILE A 61 -7.11 4.39 9.23
CA ILE A 61 -8.53 4.73 9.35
C ILE A 61 -8.72 5.88 10.35
N SER A 62 -8.05 5.80 11.49
CA SER A 62 -8.02 6.89 12.48
C SER A 62 -7.63 8.23 11.86
N LYS A 63 -6.58 8.25 11.04
CA LYS A 63 -6.11 9.48 10.37
C LYS A 63 -7.07 9.93 9.25
N ALA A 64 -7.69 8.99 8.55
CA ALA A 64 -8.56 9.24 7.41
C ALA A 64 -9.94 9.78 7.82
N TYR A 65 -10.52 9.19 8.87
CA TYR A 65 -11.85 9.49 9.41
C TYR A 65 -11.80 10.40 10.64
N HIS A 66 -10.61 10.91 11.01
CA HIS A 66 -10.38 11.74 12.20
C HIS A 66 -10.88 11.11 13.51
N LEU A 67 -10.87 9.77 13.59
CA LEU A 67 -11.26 9.03 14.78
C LEU A 67 -10.04 8.84 15.72
N PRO A 68 -10.21 8.90 17.04
CA PRO A 68 -9.13 8.54 17.97
C PRO A 68 -8.70 7.08 17.73
N PRO A 69 -7.41 6.76 17.62
CA PRO A 69 -6.96 5.39 17.37
C PRO A 69 -7.48 4.42 18.43
N ARG A 70 -7.40 4.82 19.70
CA ARG A 70 -7.85 4.02 20.86
C ARG A 70 -9.32 3.64 20.75
N TYR A 71 -10.17 4.52 20.25
CA TYR A 71 -11.60 4.25 20.08
C TYR A 71 -11.85 3.02 19.18
N LEU A 72 -11.11 2.91 18.07
CA LEU A 72 -11.26 1.77 17.16
C LEU A 72 -10.75 0.45 17.77
N TYR A 73 -9.67 0.51 18.56
CA TYR A 73 -9.14 -0.63 19.30
C TYR A 73 -10.10 -1.11 20.38
N ASP A 74 -10.70 -0.16 21.11
CA ASP A 74 -11.68 -0.42 22.17
C ASP A 74 -12.96 -1.05 21.59
N THR A 75 -13.47 -0.56 20.45
CA THR A 75 -14.62 -1.14 19.74
C THR A 75 -14.39 -2.59 19.34
N LEU A 76 -13.16 -2.93 18.96
CA LEU A 76 -12.77 -4.29 18.61
C LEU A 76 -12.35 -5.11 19.84
N ASN A 77 -12.27 -4.51 21.03
CA ASN A 77 -11.73 -5.15 22.23
C ASN A 77 -10.34 -5.77 22.02
N ILE A 78 -9.46 -5.07 21.29
CA ILE A 78 -8.08 -5.48 20.97
C ILE A 78 -7.12 -4.42 21.50
N GLU A 79 -5.97 -4.83 22.06
CA GLU A 79 -4.93 -3.89 22.48
C GLU A 79 -4.23 -3.23 21.28
N ALA A 80 -3.90 -1.95 21.40
CA ALA A 80 -3.17 -1.23 20.34
C ALA A 80 -1.72 -1.73 20.20
N GLU A 81 -1.08 -2.07 21.32
CA GLU A 81 0.33 -2.45 21.36
C GLU A 81 0.59 -3.74 20.58
N GLY A 82 1.51 -3.67 19.60
CA GLY A 82 1.82 -4.80 18.72
C GLY A 82 0.83 -5.02 17.56
N ASN A 83 -0.26 -4.24 17.47
CA ASN A 83 -1.30 -4.37 16.43
C ASN A 83 -1.43 -3.16 15.50
N GLU A 84 -0.68 -2.09 15.74
CA GLU A 84 -0.70 -0.82 14.98
C GLU A 84 -0.45 -0.97 13.47
N ARG A 85 0.36 -1.96 13.12
CA ARG A 85 0.81 -2.21 11.74
C ARG A 85 -0.04 -3.26 11.02
N LEU A 86 -0.97 -3.90 11.71
CA LEU A 86 -1.80 -4.95 11.14
C LEU A 86 -2.96 -4.36 10.36
N SER A 87 -3.23 -4.96 9.21
CA SER A 87 -4.43 -4.67 8.44
C SER A 87 -5.68 -5.22 9.13
N LEU A 88 -6.87 -4.68 8.83
CA LEU A 88 -8.14 -5.20 9.35
C LEU A 88 -8.31 -6.70 9.03
N ALA A 89 -7.87 -7.15 7.85
CA ALA A 89 -7.91 -8.56 7.44
C ALA A 89 -6.92 -9.44 8.22
N GLU A 90 -5.76 -8.91 8.62
CA GLU A 90 -4.83 -9.63 9.51
C GLU A 90 -5.36 -9.66 10.94
N LEU A 91 -5.94 -8.56 11.43
CA LEU A 91 -6.61 -8.51 12.73
C LEU A 91 -7.78 -9.50 12.78
N ASN A 92 -8.58 -9.57 11.72
CA ASN A 92 -9.66 -10.54 11.62
C ASN A 92 -9.14 -11.98 11.69
N ARG A 93 -8.11 -12.31 10.90
CA ARG A 93 -7.49 -13.64 10.93
C ARG A 93 -6.86 -13.99 12.28
N ARG A 94 -6.37 -13.00 13.01
CA ARG A 94 -5.66 -13.20 14.29
C ARG A 94 -6.62 -13.35 15.48
N TYR A 95 -7.66 -12.53 15.54
CA TYR A 95 -8.55 -12.45 16.71
C TYR A 95 -9.94 -13.05 16.46
N TYR A 96 -10.37 -13.13 15.20
CA TYR A 96 -11.68 -13.63 14.79
C TYR A 96 -11.58 -14.62 13.61
N PRO A 97 -10.77 -15.69 13.72
CA PRO A 97 -10.57 -16.63 12.61
C PRO A 97 -11.88 -17.30 12.15
N ASP A 98 -12.84 -17.44 13.05
CA ASP A 98 -14.14 -18.08 12.79
C ASP A 98 -15.18 -17.14 12.14
N ARG A 99 -14.88 -15.83 12.06
CA ARG A 99 -15.83 -14.82 11.54
C ARG A 99 -15.16 -13.97 10.47
N ASP A 100 -15.30 -14.39 9.22
CA ASP A 100 -14.71 -13.66 8.10
C ASP A 100 -15.33 -12.26 7.96
N GLY A 101 -14.49 -11.25 7.72
CA GLY A 101 -14.90 -9.85 7.58
C GLY A 101 -15.43 -9.16 8.85
N TYR A 102 -15.50 -9.81 10.01
CA TYR A 102 -16.11 -9.24 11.22
C TYR A 102 -15.47 -7.90 11.64
N VAL A 103 -14.14 -7.84 11.70
CA VAL A 103 -13.40 -6.62 12.06
C VAL A 103 -13.69 -5.47 11.11
N LEU A 104 -13.81 -5.78 9.81
CA LEU A 104 -14.12 -4.78 8.79
C LEU A 104 -15.51 -4.19 9.04
N GLU A 105 -16.50 -5.04 9.30
CA GLU A 105 -17.87 -4.56 9.50
C GLU A 105 -18.08 -3.82 10.81
N GLN A 106 -17.37 -4.20 11.87
CA GLN A 106 -17.39 -3.42 13.11
C GLN A 106 -16.82 -2.02 12.90
N VAL A 107 -15.72 -1.90 12.17
CA VAL A 107 -15.10 -0.59 11.91
C VAL A 107 -15.93 0.28 10.96
N ARG A 108 -16.75 -0.31 10.07
CA ARG A 108 -17.70 0.46 9.24
C ARG A 108 -18.90 1.01 10.01
N GLN A 109 -19.22 0.41 11.15
CA GLN A 109 -20.37 0.77 11.99
C GLN A 109 -19.99 1.69 13.17
N ALA A 110 -18.70 1.88 13.42
CA ALA A 110 -18.15 2.76 14.45
C ALA A 110 -18.15 4.23 14.01
#